data_AF-A0A3N1CNC3-F1
#
_entry.id   AF-A0A3N1CNC3-F1
#
_cell.length_a   1.000
_cell.length_b   1.000
_cell.length_c   1.000
_cell.angle_alpha   90.00
_cell.angle_beta   90.00
_cell.angle_gamma   90.00
#
_symmetry.space_group_name_H-M   'P 1'
#
loop_
_entity.id
_entity.type
_entity.pdbx_description
1 polymer ?
#
loop_
_entity_poly.entity_id
_entity_poly.type
_entity_poly.pdbx_seq_one_letter_code
_entity_poly.pdbx_strand_id
1 'polypeptide(L)'
;MTDKQSKAREYVLADLVDATNEVDDAMNLLTEARYPVPAALTAHLQAAREQLAAALTIAKQGDAYRPRCAHQCPNHAHTCDRTPTHLSDHRDQQQKGTHTCSWPNEPDHITIRISGGSDDLVEVEGCEGADEFNCWGIGLTGWRGDLIGGTDTETLRIYAIYNGIWTFAATASDESLPMPDWPIRITDHPDVGHSALVEIDAPAGTRLTNVTALGGDR
;
A
#
# COMPACT_ATOMS: atom_id res chain seq x y z
N MET A 1 8.72 -11.12 -21.83
CA MET A 1 7.91 -9.96 -22.22
C MET A 1 6.94 -10.43 -23.29
N THR A 2 5.64 -10.31 -23.05
CA THR A 2 4.64 -10.74 -24.05
C THR A 2 4.59 -9.73 -25.21
N ASP A 3 4.15 -10.14 -26.40
CA ASP A 3 3.97 -9.24 -27.57
C ASP A 3 3.15 -7.98 -27.22
N LYS A 4 2.18 -8.12 -26.30
CA LYS A 4 1.37 -7.02 -25.77
C LYS A 4 2.18 -5.99 -24.97
N GLN A 5 3.12 -6.44 -24.13
CA GLN A 5 3.98 -5.55 -23.33
C GLN A 5 4.97 -4.77 -24.21
N SER A 6 5.45 -5.38 -25.28
CA SER A 6 6.34 -4.70 -26.24
C SER A 6 5.62 -3.55 -26.96
N LYS A 7 4.39 -3.81 -27.45
CA LYS A 7 3.58 -2.79 -28.15
C LYS A 7 3.19 -1.64 -27.24
N ALA A 8 2.76 -1.92 -26.01
CA ALA A 8 2.42 -0.87 -25.04
C ALA A 8 3.61 0.07 -24.78
N ARG A 9 4.83 -0.49 -24.68
CA ARG A 9 6.06 0.30 -24.50
C ARG A 9 6.38 1.18 -25.71
N GLU A 10 6.16 0.67 -26.92
CA GLU A 10 6.40 1.42 -28.16
C GLU A 10 5.48 2.66 -28.25
N TYR A 11 4.20 2.52 -27.89
CA TYR A 11 3.28 3.66 -27.83
C TYR A 11 3.71 4.71 -26.80
N VAL A 12 4.05 4.28 -25.58
CA VAL A 12 4.52 5.21 -24.52
C VAL A 12 5.80 5.94 -24.95
N LEU A 13 6.71 5.26 -25.66
CA LEU A 13 7.92 5.88 -26.18
C LEU A 13 7.62 6.93 -27.25
N ALA A 14 6.67 6.66 -28.15
CA ALA A 14 6.25 7.61 -29.17
C ALA A 14 5.66 8.89 -28.53
N ASP A 15 4.72 8.73 -27.60
CA ASP A 15 4.07 9.86 -26.91
C ASP A 15 5.08 10.73 -26.14
N LEU A 16 6.08 10.11 -25.48
CA LEU A 16 7.13 10.83 -24.77
C LEU A 16 8.07 11.61 -25.71
N VAL A 17 8.35 11.07 -26.90
CA VAL A 17 9.15 11.76 -27.92
C VAL A 17 8.39 12.97 -28.45
N ASP A 18 7.10 12.82 -28.76
CA ASP A 18 6.26 13.91 -29.25
C ASP A 18 6.14 15.04 -28.21
N ALA A 19 5.88 14.70 -26.94
CA ALA A 19 5.86 15.68 -25.86
C ALA A 19 7.19 16.42 -25.68
N THR A 20 8.32 15.73 -25.87
CA THR A 20 9.65 16.35 -25.80
C THR A 20 9.84 17.36 -26.94
N ASN A 21 9.42 17.02 -28.16
CA ASN A 21 9.49 17.91 -29.32
C ASN A 21 8.63 19.16 -29.11
N GLU A 22 7.41 19.02 -28.58
CA GLU A 22 6.53 20.16 -28.30
C GLU A 22 7.14 21.16 -27.29
N VAL A 23 7.80 20.65 -26.24
CA VAL A 23 8.49 21.50 -25.25
C VAL A 23 9.70 22.20 -25.86
N ASP A 24 10.48 21.50 -26.69
CA ASP A 24 11.63 22.09 -27.39
C ASP A 24 11.18 23.18 -28.39
N ASP A 25 10.08 22.95 -29.12
CA ASP A 25 9.48 23.94 -30.03
C ASP A 25 8.98 25.18 -29.27
N ALA A 26 8.31 24.99 -28.13
CA ALA A 26 7.88 26.10 -27.27
C ALA A 26 9.09 26.92 -26.77
N MET A 27 10.17 26.26 -26.36
CA MET A 27 11.42 26.92 -25.94
C MET A 27 12.09 27.69 -27.08
N ASN A 28 12.07 27.15 -28.31
CA ASN A 28 12.59 27.83 -29.49
C ASN A 28 11.77 29.08 -29.83
N LEU A 29 10.43 28.98 -29.82
CA LEU A 29 9.54 30.12 -30.05
C LEU A 29 9.75 31.24 -29.02
N LEU A 30 9.99 30.89 -27.75
CA LEU A 30 10.31 31.87 -26.71
C LEU A 30 11.67 32.54 -26.93
N THR A 31 12.64 31.83 -27.51
CA THR A 31 13.96 32.39 -27.84
C THR A 31 13.88 33.35 -29.03
N GLU A 32 13.01 33.06 -30.00
CA GLU A 32 12.76 33.91 -31.17
C GLU A 32 11.83 35.10 -30.88
N ALA A 33 11.09 35.05 -29.77
CA ALA A 33 10.19 36.10 -29.36
C ALA A 33 10.94 37.42 -29.13
N ARG A 34 10.48 38.48 -29.78
CA ARG A 34 11.05 39.84 -29.62
C ARG A 34 10.66 40.53 -28.32
N TYR A 35 9.89 39.86 -27.46
CA TYR A 35 9.38 40.39 -26.21
C TYR A 35 10.00 39.65 -25.02
N PRO A 36 10.20 40.33 -23.88
CA PRO A 36 10.72 39.68 -22.69
C PRO A 36 9.77 38.59 -22.22
N VAL A 37 10.28 37.36 -22.15
CA VAL A 37 9.57 36.19 -21.64
C VAL A 37 9.63 36.21 -20.10
N PRO A 38 8.51 35.96 -19.40
CA PRO A 38 8.54 35.86 -17.94
C PRO A 38 9.47 34.72 -17.49
N ALA A 39 10.40 35.02 -16.57
CA ALA A 39 11.37 34.04 -16.07
C ALA A 39 10.70 32.77 -15.49
N ALA A 40 9.50 32.91 -14.90
CA ALA A 40 8.73 31.78 -14.39
C ALA A 40 8.28 30.81 -15.49
N LEU A 41 7.94 31.32 -16.69
CA LEU A 41 7.54 30.47 -17.81
C LEU A 41 8.74 29.67 -18.33
N THR A 42 9.90 30.31 -18.47
CA THR A 42 11.16 29.64 -18.84
C THR A 42 11.55 28.57 -17.83
N ALA A 43 11.41 28.84 -16.52
CA ALA A 43 11.71 27.87 -15.46
C ALA A 43 10.76 26.66 -15.51
N HIS A 44 9.46 26.85 -15.75
CA HIS A 44 8.51 25.76 -15.89
C HIS A 44 8.79 24.87 -17.11
N LEU A 45 9.11 25.46 -18.27
CA LEU A 45 9.45 24.68 -19.47
C LEU A 45 10.75 23.90 -19.30
N GLN A 46 11.74 24.50 -18.63
CA GLN A 46 13.00 23.80 -18.30
C GLN A 46 12.74 22.60 -17.39
N ALA A 47 11.92 22.75 -16.35
CA ALA A 47 11.54 21.65 -15.47
C ALA A 47 10.76 20.55 -16.21
N ALA A 48 9.83 20.92 -17.10
CA ALA A 48 9.10 19.98 -17.93
C ALA A 48 10.04 19.18 -18.85
N ARG A 49 11.02 19.85 -19.46
CA ARG A 49 12.04 19.22 -20.31
C ARG A 49 12.87 18.20 -19.53
N GLU A 50 13.29 18.54 -18.31
CA GLU A 50 14.05 17.62 -17.43
C GLU A 50 13.23 16.40 -17.04
N GLN A 51 11.95 16.58 -16.70
CA GLN A 51 11.03 15.48 -16.38
C GLN A 51 10.79 14.56 -17.58
N LEU A 52 10.57 15.12 -18.78
CA LEU A 52 10.39 14.34 -20.00
C LEU A 52 11.66 13.59 -20.40
N ALA A 53 12.83 14.20 -20.27
CA ALA A 53 14.12 13.55 -20.52
C ALA A 53 14.35 12.37 -19.56
N ALA A 54 13.99 12.52 -18.28
CA ALA A 54 14.04 11.44 -17.30
C ALA A 54 13.07 10.31 -17.68
N ALA A 55 11.82 10.63 -17.99
CA ALA A 55 10.81 9.65 -18.40
C ALA A 55 11.23 8.88 -19.66
N LEU A 56 11.78 9.57 -20.67
CA LEU A 56 12.27 8.96 -21.90
C LEU A 56 13.47 8.03 -21.63
N THR A 57 14.34 8.39 -20.70
CA THR A 57 15.47 7.54 -20.27
C THR A 57 14.97 6.25 -19.62
N ILE A 58 13.99 6.35 -18.73
CA ILE A 58 13.32 5.21 -18.08
C ILE A 58 12.69 4.31 -19.13
N ALA A 59 11.89 4.89 -20.03
CA ALA A 59 11.18 4.15 -21.07
C ALA A 59 12.13 3.45 -22.06
N LYS A 60 13.27 4.07 -22.41
CA LYS A 60 14.31 3.48 -23.28
C LYS A 60 15.09 2.35 -22.62
N GLN A 61 15.29 2.40 -21.31
CA GLN A 61 15.99 1.35 -20.57
C GLN A 61 15.10 0.13 -20.29
N GLY A 62 13.76 0.27 -20.39
CA GLY A 62 12.81 -0.82 -20.15
C GLY A 62 12.79 -1.23 -18.68
N ASP A 63 12.37 -2.47 -18.38
CA ASP A 63 12.30 -3.02 -17.01
C ASP A 63 13.63 -2.97 -16.22
N ALA A 64 14.75 -2.58 -16.88
CA ALA A 64 16.07 -2.46 -16.26
C ALA A 64 16.27 -1.19 -15.44
N TYR A 65 15.43 -0.15 -15.59
CA TYR A 65 15.49 1.03 -14.73
C TYR A 65 14.39 1.01 -13.68
N ARG A 66 14.71 0.43 -12.53
CA ARG A 66 13.96 0.69 -11.30
C ARG A 66 14.73 1.79 -10.56
N PRO A 67 14.16 2.99 -10.35
CA PRO A 67 14.84 4.00 -9.57
C PRO A 67 15.14 3.41 -8.19
N ARG A 68 16.43 3.21 -7.89
CA ARG A 68 16.88 2.66 -6.61
C ARG A 68 16.48 3.63 -5.51
N CYS A 69 15.99 3.13 -4.37
CA CYS A 69 15.98 4.00 -3.20
C CYS A 69 17.43 4.43 -2.93
N ALA A 70 17.66 5.73 -2.82
CA ALA A 70 18.97 6.26 -2.43
C ALA A 70 19.31 5.95 -0.96
N HIS A 71 18.48 5.17 -0.26
CA HIS A 71 18.69 4.76 1.12
C HIS A 71 19.73 3.64 1.20
N GLN A 72 20.71 3.85 2.09
CA GLN A 72 21.75 2.89 2.39
C GLN A 72 21.14 1.72 3.18
N CYS A 73 21.33 0.48 2.71
CA CYS A 73 20.90 -0.69 3.46
C CYS A 73 21.70 -0.76 4.77
N PRO A 74 21.05 -0.85 5.95
CA PRO A 74 21.75 -0.90 7.23
C PRO A 74 22.59 -2.18 7.42
N ASN A 75 22.28 -3.26 6.70
CA ASN A 75 22.95 -4.56 6.86
C ASN A 75 24.13 -4.80 5.93
N HIS A 76 24.31 -4.01 4.87
CA HIS A 76 25.41 -4.21 3.94
C HIS A 76 25.64 -3.00 3.02
N ALA A 77 26.90 -2.83 2.61
CA ALA A 77 27.34 -1.75 1.74
C ALA A 77 26.95 -1.97 0.26
N HIS A 78 25.65 -2.00 -0.04
CA HIS A 78 25.17 -1.89 -1.41
C HIS A 78 23.87 -1.08 -1.51
N THR A 79 23.57 -0.58 -2.71
CA THR A 79 22.33 0.11 -3.04
C THR A 79 21.27 -0.90 -3.46
N CYS A 80 20.21 -1.02 -2.67
CA CYS A 80 19.08 -1.92 -2.95
C CYS A 80 18.20 -1.34 -4.08
N ASP A 81 17.78 -2.18 -5.03
CA ASP A 81 16.78 -1.84 -6.07
C ASP A 81 15.36 -1.76 -5.46
N ARG A 82 15.10 -0.83 -4.54
CA ARG A 82 13.73 -0.53 -4.07
C ARG A 82 13.01 0.41 -5.04
N THR A 83 11.74 0.14 -5.34
CA THR A 83 10.75 1.21 -5.59
C THR A 83 10.19 1.70 -4.25
N PRO A 84 9.79 2.98 -4.09
CA PRO A 84 9.45 3.55 -2.78
C PRO A 84 8.21 2.97 -2.04
N THR A 85 7.48 2.01 -2.62
CA THR A 85 6.11 1.67 -2.21
C THR A 85 5.85 0.18 -1.91
N HIS A 86 6.87 -0.67 -1.76
CA HIS A 86 6.63 -2.08 -1.39
C HIS A 86 6.75 -2.31 0.13
N LEU A 87 5.65 -2.74 0.75
CA LEU A 87 5.49 -3.13 2.16
C LEU A 87 5.45 -4.67 2.36
N SER A 88 6.21 -5.46 1.58
CA SER A 88 6.18 -6.94 1.68
C SER A 88 7.49 -7.62 1.29
N ASP A 89 7.60 -8.93 1.61
CA ASP A 89 8.75 -9.80 1.38
C ASP A 89 9.38 -9.67 -0.01
N HIS A 90 10.70 -9.54 -0.04
CA HIS A 90 11.47 -9.20 -1.23
C HIS A 90 11.67 -10.39 -2.17
N ARG A 91 11.41 -10.17 -3.46
CA ARG A 91 12.01 -10.94 -4.56
C ARG A 91 12.97 -10.04 -5.32
N ASP A 92 14.25 -10.09 -4.96
CA ASP A 92 15.31 -9.40 -5.68
C ASP A 92 15.42 -9.99 -7.10
N GLN A 93 15.26 -9.14 -8.12
CA GLN A 93 15.32 -9.55 -9.52
C GLN A 93 16.77 -9.77 -10.02
N GLN A 94 17.79 -9.35 -9.26
CA GLN A 94 19.21 -9.56 -9.55
C GLN A 94 19.88 -10.65 -8.69
N GLN A 95 19.20 -11.22 -7.69
CA GLN A 95 19.68 -12.42 -6.98
C GLN A 95 19.44 -13.70 -7.78
N LYS A 96 20.28 -13.96 -8.79
CA LYS A 96 20.47 -15.32 -9.33
C LYS A 96 21.44 -16.12 -8.43
N GLY A 97 21.12 -16.28 -7.14
CA GLY A 97 21.93 -17.01 -6.16
C GLY A 97 21.16 -17.47 -4.93
N THR A 98 21.79 -18.29 -4.08
CA THR A 98 21.19 -18.98 -2.90
C THR A 98 21.18 -18.15 -1.61
N HIS A 99 21.35 -16.84 -1.68
CA HIS A 99 21.45 -16.00 -0.49
C HIS A 99 20.12 -15.28 -0.26
N THR A 100 19.32 -15.78 0.66
CA THR A 100 18.22 -15.02 1.28
C THR A 100 18.85 -13.99 2.22
N CYS A 101 18.63 -12.71 1.97
CA CYS A 101 18.89 -11.69 2.97
C CYS A 101 17.82 -11.83 4.06
N SER A 102 18.15 -12.52 5.16
CA SER A 102 17.37 -12.41 6.39
C SER A 102 17.67 -11.03 6.99
N TRP A 103 16.72 -10.12 6.92
CA TRP A 103 16.75 -8.95 7.79
C TRP A 103 16.76 -9.45 9.25
N PRO A 104 17.49 -8.82 10.18
CA PRO A 104 17.32 -9.11 11.60
C PRO A 104 15.84 -8.89 11.87
N ASN A 105 15.15 -9.99 12.18
CA ASN A 105 13.70 -10.10 12.28
C ASN A 105 13.06 -8.75 12.64
N GLU A 106 12.39 -8.12 11.67
CA GLU A 106 11.31 -7.20 12.04
C GLU A 106 10.43 -7.98 13.02
N PRO A 107 10.03 -7.38 14.16
CA PRO A 107 9.45 -8.11 15.28
C PRO A 107 8.38 -9.09 14.80
N ASP A 108 8.68 -10.41 14.86
CA ASP A 108 7.95 -11.51 14.21
C ASP A 108 6.49 -11.15 13.83
N HIS A 109 6.28 -10.61 12.63
CA HIS A 109 4.95 -10.18 12.23
C HIS A 109 3.98 -11.36 12.22
N ILE A 110 2.72 -11.10 12.60
CA ILE A 110 1.63 -12.08 12.62
C ILE A 110 0.54 -11.65 11.64
N THR A 111 -0.10 -12.62 11.01
CA THR A 111 -1.30 -12.38 10.21
C THR A 111 -2.54 -12.60 11.09
N ILE A 112 -3.29 -11.53 11.29
CA ILE A 112 -4.58 -11.55 11.99
C ILE A 112 -5.67 -11.65 10.91
N ARG A 113 -6.60 -12.59 11.10
CA ARG A 113 -7.75 -12.77 10.20
C ARG A 113 -9.02 -12.41 10.93
N ILE A 114 -9.87 -11.63 10.27
CA ILE A 114 -11.19 -11.27 10.77
C ILE A 114 -12.20 -11.55 9.67
N SER A 115 -13.22 -12.34 9.99
CA SER A 115 -14.26 -12.69 9.05
C SER A 115 -15.62 -12.68 9.74
N GLY A 116 -16.67 -12.63 8.93
CA GLY A 116 -18.01 -12.93 9.40
C GLY A 116 -18.25 -14.42 9.26
N GLY A 117 -18.44 -15.10 10.39
CA GLY A 117 -18.74 -16.53 10.48
C GLY A 117 -20.16 -16.86 10.02
N SER A 118 -20.47 -18.16 9.99
CA SER A 118 -21.87 -18.60 9.89
C SER A 118 -22.63 -18.22 11.17
N ASP A 119 -23.90 -17.85 11.05
CA ASP A 119 -24.82 -17.62 12.17
C ASP A 119 -24.56 -16.35 13.02
N ASP A 120 -24.34 -15.20 12.37
CA ASP A 120 -24.23 -13.88 13.01
C ASP A 120 -23.01 -13.74 13.95
N LEU A 121 -21.90 -14.42 13.66
CA LEU A 121 -20.65 -14.33 14.43
C LEU A 121 -19.59 -13.51 13.70
N VAL A 122 -18.75 -12.80 14.45
CA VAL A 122 -17.46 -12.30 13.97
C VAL A 122 -16.38 -13.23 14.51
N GLU A 123 -15.60 -13.80 13.60
CA GLU A 123 -14.51 -14.71 13.92
C GLU A 123 -13.19 -13.94 13.80
N VAL A 124 -12.35 -14.04 14.82
CA VAL A 124 -10.99 -13.47 14.81
C VAL A 124 -9.99 -14.58 15.06
N GLU A 125 -8.89 -14.58 14.30
CA GLU A 125 -7.79 -15.52 14.44
C GLU A 125 -6.42 -14.81 14.41
N GLY A 126 -5.38 -15.48 14.94
CA GLY A 126 -3.99 -15.08 14.71
C GLY A 126 -3.41 -14.09 15.73
N CYS A 127 -4.15 -13.68 16.76
CA CYS A 127 -3.65 -12.85 17.86
C CYS A 127 -4.14 -13.32 19.24
N GLU A 128 -3.56 -12.81 20.32
CA GLU A 128 -4.07 -13.04 21.67
C GLU A 128 -5.45 -12.41 21.84
N GLY A 129 -6.40 -13.11 22.47
CA GLY A 129 -7.78 -12.62 22.64
C GLY A 129 -8.68 -12.83 21.41
N ALA A 130 -8.15 -13.41 20.33
CA ALA A 130 -8.90 -13.88 19.18
C ALA A 130 -9.88 -15.01 19.58
N ASP A 131 -11.14 -14.89 19.17
CA ASP A 131 -12.23 -15.81 19.50
C ASP A 131 -13.40 -15.62 18.50
N GLU A 132 -14.50 -16.33 18.72
CA GLU A 132 -15.78 -16.15 18.04
C GLU A 132 -16.71 -15.24 18.86
N PHE A 133 -17.18 -14.16 18.27
CA PHE A 133 -18.00 -13.14 18.94
C PHE A 133 -19.41 -13.07 18.37
N ASN A 134 -20.39 -13.34 19.23
CA ASN A 134 -21.79 -13.25 18.87
C ASN A 134 -22.20 -11.81 18.56
N CYS A 135 -22.73 -11.60 17.36
CA CYS A 135 -23.24 -10.31 16.86
C CYS A 135 -24.76 -10.31 16.68
N TRP A 136 -25.46 -11.35 17.12
CA TRP A 136 -26.90 -11.43 17.07
C TRP A 136 -27.56 -10.33 17.91
N GLY A 137 -28.63 -9.74 17.39
CA GLY A 137 -29.44 -8.75 18.12
C GLY A 137 -28.83 -7.36 18.25
N ILE A 138 -27.62 -7.11 17.75
CA ILE A 138 -27.00 -5.76 17.84
C ILE A 138 -27.49 -4.78 16.76
N GLY A 139 -28.21 -5.26 15.75
CA GLY A 139 -28.70 -4.43 14.66
C GLY A 139 -27.58 -3.66 13.97
N LEU A 140 -27.84 -2.40 13.62
CA LEU A 140 -26.86 -1.53 12.93
C LEU A 140 -25.73 -1.02 13.83
N THR A 141 -25.72 -1.37 15.13
CA THR A 141 -24.67 -0.89 16.04
C THR A 141 -23.35 -1.62 15.81
N GLY A 142 -23.38 -2.86 15.32
CA GLY A 142 -22.19 -3.60 14.89
C GLY A 142 -21.29 -4.14 16.01
N TRP A 143 -20.36 -4.99 15.62
CA TRP A 143 -19.26 -5.45 16.45
C TRP A 143 -18.09 -4.48 16.35
N ARG A 144 -17.35 -4.36 17.45
CA ARG A 144 -16.13 -3.55 17.54
C ARG A 144 -15.06 -4.30 18.34
N GLY A 145 -13.83 -4.27 17.84
CA GLY A 145 -12.64 -4.73 18.56
C GLY A 145 -11.43 -3.84 18.29
N ASP A 146 -10.55 -3.71 19.29
CA ASP A 146 -9.31 -2.95 19.21
C ASP A 146 -8.12 -3.91 19.19
N LEU A 147 -7.28 -3.83 18.16
CA LEU A 147 -5.99 -4.51 18.10
C LEU A 147 -4.92 -3.59 18.67
N ILE A 148 -4.19 -4.06 19.68
CA ILE A 148 -3.11 -3.33 20.34
C ILE A 148 -1.79 -4.02 20.02
N GLY A 149 -0.88 -3.32 19.34
CA GLY A 149 0.42 -3.83 18.91
C GLY A 149 1.45 -3.97 20.02
N GLY A 150 2.73 -4.02 19.63
CA GLY A 150 3.86 -4.14 20.56
C GLY A 150 4.03 -2.92 21.47
N THR A 151 3.46 -1.78 21.10
CA THR A 151 3.36 -0.58 21.93
C THR A 151 1.90 -0.19 22.13
N ASP A 152 1.54 0.40 23.28
CA ASP A 152 0.17 0.85 23.55
C ASP A 152 -0.27 2.05 22.66
N THR A 153 0.64 2.59 21.84
CA THR A 153 0.37 3.65 20.86
C THR A 153 0.01 3.11 19.48
N GLU A 154 0.33 1.86 19.18
CA GLU A 154 0.01 1.21 17.91
C GLU A 154 -1.34 0.49 18.05
N THR A 155 -2.41 1.19 17.69
CA THR A 155 -3.77 0.69 17.92
C THR A 155 -4.61 0.78 16.66
N LEU A 156 -5.26 -0.32 16.30
CA LEU A 156 -6.15 -0.40 15.14
C LEU A 156 -7.53 -0.89 15.60
N ARG A 157 -8.56 -0.08 15.38
CA ARG A 157 -9.95 -0.46 15.66
C ARG A 157 -10.60 -1.04 14.42
N ILE A 158 -11.25 -2.19 14.59
CA ILE A 158 -12.03 -2.86 13.56
C ILE A 158 -13.51 -2.82 13.94
N TYR A 159 -14.35 -2.49 12.96
CA TYR A 159 -15.80 -2.59 13.05
C TYR A 159 -16.29 -3.66 12.09
N ALA A 160 -17.34 -4.37 12.47
CA ALA A 160 -18.07 -5.29 11.61
C ALA A 160 -19.58 -5.07 11.75
N ILE A 161 -20.30 -5.00 10.62
CA ILE A 161 -21.76 -4.91 10.59
C ILE A 161 -22.30 -5.97 9.64
N TYR A 162 -23.38 -6.63 10.01
CA TYR A 162 -24.14 -7.51 9.15
C TYR A 162 -25.48 -6.87 8.74
N ASN A 163 -25.68 -6.68 7.44
CA ASN A 163 -26.93 -6.15 6.86
C ASN A 163 -27.46 -7.02 5.70
N GLY A 164 -27.19 -8.33 5.77
CA GLY A 164 -27.36 -9.30 4.68
C GLY A 164 -26.04 -9.65 4.00
N ILE A 165 -25.02 -8.79 4.14
CA ILE A 165 -23.62 -9.04 3.79
C ILE A 165 -22.75 -8.51 4.93
N TRP A 166 -21.64 -9.17 5.21
CA TRP A 166 -20.65 -8.69 6.17
C TRP A 166 -19.87 -7.50 5.61
N THR A 167 -19.82 -6.41 6.37
CA THR A 167 -19.05 -5.21 6.03
C THR A 167 -18.07 -4.89 7.15
N PHE A 168 -16.80 -4.66 6.80
CA PHE A 168 -15.75 -4.31 7.75
C PHE A 168 -15.21 -2.91 7.50
N ALA A 169 -14.77 -2.25 8.57
CA ALA A 169 -14.04 -0.99 8.51
C ALA A 169 -12.88 -1.00 9.52
N ALA A 170 -11.76 -0.37 9.16
CA ALA A 170 -10.60 -0.21 10.01
C ALA A 170 -10.27 1.27 10.22
N THR A 171 -9.92 1.67 11.44
CA THR A 171 -9.59 3.06 11.79
C THR A 171 -8.68 3.14 13.02
N ALA A 172 -8.16 4.33 13.34
CA ALA A 172 -7.45 4.55 14.60
C ALA A 172 -8.39 4.33 15.79
N SER A 173 -7.89 3.78 16.90
CA SER A 173 -8.73 3.50 18.08
C SER A 173 -9.10 4.77 18.88
N ASP A 174 -8.33 5.84 18.71
CA ASP A 174 -8.45 7.12 19.39
C ASP A 174 -8.09 8.26 18.42
N GLU A 175 -8.76 9.41 18.53
CA GLU A 175 -8.54 10.56 17.63
C GLU A 175 -7.16 11.23 17.79
N SER A 176 -6.50 10.99 18.92
CA SER A 176 -5.15 11.49 19.21
C SER A 176 -4.03 10.58 18.72
N LEU A 177 -4.36 9.35 18.31
CA LEU A 177 -3.40 8.38 17.80
C LEU A 177 -3.45 8.32 16.26
N PRO A 178 -2.29 8.29 15.58
CA PRO A 178 -2.28 8.01 14.15
C PRO A 178 -2.74 6.57 13.90
N MET A 179 -3.37 6.34 12.74
CA MET A 179 -3.65 4.98 12.29
C MET A 179 -2.31 4.26 12.02
N PRO A 180 -2.10 3.04 12.53
CA PRO A 180 -0.85 2.34 12.33
C PRO A 180 -0.68 1.93 10.87
N ASP A 181 0.58 1.83 10.44
CA ASP A 181 1.01 1.55 9.06
C ASP A 181 0.84 0.06 8.68
N TRP A 182 0.03 -0.69 9.43
CA TRP A 182 -0.17 -2.13 9.26
C TRP A 182 -0.84 -2.41 7.91
N PRO A 183 -0.27 -3.27 7.05
CA PRO A 183 -0.92 -3.67 5.81
C PRO A 183 -2.27 -4.35 6.08
N ILE A 184 -3.35 -3.81 5.48
CA ILE A 184 -4.70 -4.37 5.56
C ILE A 184 -5.16 -4.79 4.16
N ARG A 185 -5.70 -6.01 4.05
CA ARG A 185 -6.33 -6.52 2.83
C ARG A 185 -7.75 -6.98 3.16
N ILE A 186 -8.68 -6.66 2.27
CA ILE A 186 -10.06 -7.13 2.36
C ILE A 186 -10.38 -7.90 1.07
N THR A 187 -10.73 -9.17 1.19
CA THR A 187 -11.06 -10.06 0.07
C THR A 187 -12.34 -10.82 0.34
N ASP A 188 -12.87 -11.54 -0.64
CA ASP A 188 -13.94 -12.53 -0.38
C ASP A 188 -13.37 -13.70 0.42
N HIS A 189 -14.11 -14.18 1.43
CA HIS A 189 -13.70 -15.33 2.22
C HIS A 189 -13.83 -16.61 1.37
N PRO A 190 -12.73 -17.36 1.14
CA PRO A 190 -12.73 -18.48 0.20
C PRO A 190 -13.66 -19.62 0.64
N ASP A 191 -13.77 -19.83 1.95
CA ASP A 191 -14.54 -20.94 2.52
C ASP A 191 -15.94 -20.54 3.01
N VAL A 192 -16.25 -19.23 3.04
CA VAL A 192 -17.50 -18.67 3.56
C VAL A 192 -18.09 -17.78 2.48
N GLY A 193 -18.91 -18.37 1.61
CA GLY A 193 -19.33 -17.77 0.32
C GLY A 193 -20.11 -16.44 0.37
N HIS A 194 -20.34 -15.86 1.54
CA HIS A 194 -21.06 -14.59 1.74
C HIS A 194 -20.39 -13.66 2.77
N SER A 195 -19.08 -13.80 2.99
CA SER A 195 -18.35 -13.02 3.98
C SER A 195 -17.10 -12.38 3.39
N ALA A 196 -16.77 -11.18 3.87
CA ALA A 196 -15.47 -10.57 3.63
C ALA A 196 -14.45 -11.13 4.62
N LEU A 197 -13.23 -11.38 4.16
CA LEU A 197 -12.06 -11.72 4.94
C LEU A 197 -11.15 -10.49 5.03
N VAL A 198 -10.89 -10.02 6.24
CA VAL A 198 -9.89 -9.00 6.53
C VAL A 198 -8.62 -9.70 7.00
N GLU A 199 -7.52 -9.46 6.28
CA GLU A 199 -6.19 -9.91 6.69
C GLU A 199 -5.35 -8.69 7.08
N ILE A 200 -4.77 -8.72 8.28
CA ILE A 200 -3.96 -7.63 8.85
C ILE A 200 -2.59 -8.18 9.18
N ASP A 201 -1.56 -7.57 8.61
CA ASP A 201 -0.17 -7.85 8.93
C ASP A 201 0.27 -6.93 10.08
N ALA A 202 0.36 -7.48 11.29
CA ALA A 202 0.58 -6.73 12.52
C ALA A 202 1.85 -7.21 13.25
N PRO A 203 2.46 -6.37 14.11
CA PRO A 203 3.62 -6.78 14.91
C PRO A 203 3.33 -8.00 15.80
N ALA A 204 4.37 -8.80 16.09
CA ALA A 204 4.31 -9.87 17.08
C ALA A 204 3.75 -9.37 18.42
N GLY A 205 2.94 -10.21 19.08
CA GLY A 205 2.36 -9.86 20.38
C GLY A 205 1.17 -8.91 20.31
N THR A 206 0.69 -8.59 19.10
CA THR A 206 -0.59 -7.90 18.93
C THR A 206 -1.70 -8.71 19.62
N ARG A 207 -2.59 -8.01 20.33
CA ARG A 207 -3.72 -8.59 21.08
C ARG A 207 -5.03 -7.88 20.76
N LEU A 208 -6.14 -8.61 20.77
CA LEU A 208 -7.50 -8.10 20.65
C LEU A 208 -8.05 -7.71 22.03
N THR A 209 -8.58 -6.51 22.15
CA THR A 209 -9.20 -5.98 23.38
C THR A 209 -10.45 -5.16 23.06
N ASN A 210 -11.13 -4.66 24.11
CA ASN A 210 -12.31 -3.79 24.03
C ASN A 210 -13.44 -4.35 23.16
N VAL A 211 -13.55 -5.68 23.10
CA VAL A 211 -14.55 -6.34 22.26
C VAL A 211 -15.94 -6.03 22.79
N THR A 212 -16.74 -5.40 21.94
CA THR A 212 -18.10 -4.97 22.29
C THR A 212 -19.05 -5.25 21.14
N ALA A 213 -20.15 -5.92 21.48
CA ALA A 213 -21.33 -5.99 20.65
C ALA A 213 -22.15 -4.73 20.99
N LEU A 214 -22.24 -3.75 20.08
CA LEU A 214 -22.66 -2.38 20.42
C LEU A 214 -24.18 -2.21 20.68
N GLY A 215 -24.91 -3.29 20.99
CA GLY A 215 -26.38 -3.32 20.93
C GLY A 215 -27.11 -3.91 22.14
N GLY A 216 -26.55 -3.87 23.35
CA GLY A 216 -27.31 -4.27 24.55
C GLY A 216 -26.76 -3.71 25.85
N ASP A 217 -27.59 -2.92 26.56
CA ASP A 217 -27.49 -2.85 28.01
C ASP A 217 -27.64 -4.28 28.55
N ARG A 218 -26.65 -4.75 29.32
CA ARG A 218 -26.80 -5.93 30.17
C ARG A 218 -27.74 -5.65 31.34
#